data_AF-A0A959GE29-F1
#
_entry.id   AF-A0A959GE29-F1
#
_cell.length_a   1.000
_cell.length_b   1.000
_cell.length_c   1.000
_cell.angle_alpha   90.00
_cell.angle_beta   90.00
_cell.angle_gamma   90.00
#
_symmetry.space_group_name_H-M   'P 1'
#
loop_
_entity.id
_entity.type
_entity.pdbx_description
1 polymer ?
#
loop_
_entity_poly.entity_id
_entity_poly.type
_entity_poly.pdbx_seq_one_letter_code
_entity_poly.pdbx_strand_id
1 'polypeptide(L)'
;MSYTPSTYHSRIYRDFKEIEAANYRHIIRFYEEREHSIQQLDFEESFELLVTYVNALFEVGAYQKHLLMVDVVIETVIDQSIGLFRGEDIFHKMLFRKAASLYNRMEYKQAEYILKELIRIAPGETDAALFLKKCLRKQEPPFLNLAKACSILFFMLAAFIISLEVLFVRPFYKMYVDLVEATRIIIFLIGWLVLLGGITLHRLRVERKVDQFVSVARIKKTGNRHSS
;
A
#
# COMPACT_ATOMS: atom_id res chain seq x y z
N MET A 1 -4.36 -12.77 -34.88
CA MET A 1 -5.03 -14.07 -35.10
C MET A 1 -6.45 -13.93 -34.59
N SER A 2 -7.46 -14.07 -35.45
CA SER A 2 -8.86 -13.95 -35.06
C SER A 2 -9.36 -15.30 -34.55
N TYR A 3 -9.62 -15.40 -33.24
CA TYR A 3 -10.17 -16.60 -32.62
C TYR A 3 -11.69 -16.56 -32.72
N THR A 4 -12.27 -17.56 -33.39
CA THR A 4 -13.72 -17.82 -33.38
C THR A 4 -14.10 -18.40 -32.01
N PRO A 5 -15.07 -17.81 -31.29
CA PRO A 5 -15.51 -18.34 -30.01
C PRO A 5 -16.14 -19.73 -30.22
N SER A 6 -15.65 -20.73 -29.51
CA SER A 6 -16.25 -22.07 -29.56
C SER A 6 -17.60 -22.03 -28.83
N THR A 7 -18.67 -22.50 -29.47
CA THR A 7 -20.04 -22.46 -28.91
C THR A 7 -20.24 -23.44 -27.75
N TYR A 8 -19.26 -24.29 -27.45
CA TYR A 8 -19.33 -25.32 -26.41
C TYR A 8 -18.37 -25.03 -25.27
N HIS A 9 -18.91 -24.52 -24.17
CA HIS A 9 -18.16 -24.37 -22.92
C HIS A 9 -17.85 -25.72 -22.26
N SER A 10 -16.67 -25.83 -21.66
CA SER A 10 -16.31 -27.02 -20.90
C SER A 10 -17.27 -27.23 -19.71
N ARG A 11 -17.42 -28.48 -19.27
CA ARG A 11 -18.24 -28.79 -18.08
C ARG A 11 -17.71 -28.06 -16.84
N ILE A 12 -16.39 -28.04 -16.66
CA ILE A 12 -15.73 -27.38 -15.54
C ILE A 12 -16.04 -25.88 -15.53
N TYR A 13 -15.98 -25.22 -16.70
CA TYR A 13 -16.31 -23.81 -16.82
C TYR A 13 -17.78 -23.52 -16.48
N ARG A 14 -18.71 -24.38 -16.92
CA ARG A 14 -20.14 -24.25 -16.59
C ARG A 14 -20.39 -24.43 -15.09
N ASP A 15 -19.83 -25.48 -14.49
CA ASP A 15 -19.94 -25.71 -13.04
C ASP A 15 -19.36 -24.52 -12.25
N PHE A 16 -18.29 -23.90 -12.75
CA PHE A 16 -17.72 -22.68 -12.15
C PHE A 16 -18.66 -21.48 -12.22
N LYS A 17 -19.38 -21.30 -13.34
CA LYS A 17 -20.32 -20.19 -13.52
C LYS A 17 -21.56 -20.29 -12.65
N GLU A 18 -21.89 -21.48 -12.16
CA GLU A 18 -22.96 -21.68 -11.18
C GLU A 18 -22.58 -21.17 -9.78
N ILE A 19 -21.28 -20.98 -9.52
CA ILE A 19 -20.81 -20.41 -8.25
C ILE A 19 -21.15 -18.92 -8.23
N GLU A 20 -21.83 -18.50 -7.15
CA GLU A 20 -22.11 -17.09 -6.91
C GLU A 20 -20.81 -16.25 -6.87
N ALA A 21 -20.77 -15.15 -7.62
CA ALA A 21 -19.57 -14.32 -7.79
C ALA A 21 -19.01 -13.74 -6.46
N ALA A 22 -19.86 -13.57 -5.45
CA ALA A 22 -19.47 -13.10 -4.12
C ALA A 22 -18.98 -14.23 -3.19
N ASN A 23 -19.14 -15.50 -3.57
CA ASN A 23 -18.73 -16.64 -2.77
C ASN A 23 -17.24 -16.98 -2.98
N TYR A 24 -16.37 -16.06 -2.55
CA TYR A 24 -14.94 -16.15 -2.75
C TYR A 24 -14.31 -17.42 -2.18
N ARG A 25 -14.81 -17.92 -1.04
CA ARG A 25 -14.31 -19.17 -0.44
C ARG A 25 -14.60 -20.37 -1.33
N HIS A 26 -15.79 -20.43 -1.93
CA HIS A 26 -16.14 -21.51 -2.84
C HIS A 26 -15.34 -21.44 -4.14
N ILE A 27 -15.15 -20.23 -4.69
CA ILE A 27 -14.29 -19.99 -5.87
C ILE A 27 -12.87 -20.52 -5.62
N ILE A 28 -12.27 -20.14 -4.47
CA ILE A 28 -10.92 -20.57 -4.08
C ILE A 28 -10.84 -22.10 -4.02
N ARG A 29 -11.78 -22.72 -3.29
CA ARG A 29 -11.83 -24.17 -3.14
C ARG A 29 -12.03 -24.89 -4.48
N PHE A 30 -12.94 -24.41 -5.31
CA PHE A 30 -13.23 -25.00 -6.61
C PHE A 30 -11.99 -25.01 -7.51
N TYR A 31 -11.27 -23.89 -7.55
CA TYR A 31 -10.06 -23.76 -8.35
C TYR A 31 -8.96 -24.68 -7.84
N GLU A 32 -8.71 -24.71 -6.53
CA GLU A 32 -7.65 -25.52 -5.91
C GLU A 32 -7.88 -27.02 -6.04
N GLU A 33 -9.13 -27.49 -5.96
CA GLU A 33 -9.48 -28.89 -6.15
C GLU A 33 -9.35 -29.36 -7.61
N ARG A 34 -9.36 -28.44 -8.58
CA ARG A 34 -9.43 -28.74 -10.02
C ARG A 34 -8.33 -28.07 -10.84
N GLU A 35 -7.28 -27.55 -10.22
CA GLU A 35 -6.25 -26.72 -10.86
C GLU A 35 -5.67 -27.40 -12.12
N HIS A 36 -5.33 -28.68 -12.01
CA HIS A 36 -4.73 -29.43 -13.12
C HIS A 36 -5.69 -29.62 -14.30
N SER A 37 -6.99 -29.71 -14.04
CA SER A 37 -8.03 -29.81 -15.09
C SER A 37 -8.34 -28.44 -15.69
N ILE A 38 -8.27 -27.37 -14.90
CA ILE A 38 -8.47 -25.99 -15.36
C ILE A 38 -7.36 -25.59 -16.34
N GLN A 39 -6.11 -25.99 -16.08
CA GLN A 39 -4.98 -25.74 -16.97
C GLN A 39 -5.11 -26.41 -18.35
N GLN A 40 -5.98 -27.41 -18.49
CA GLN A 40 -6.24 -28.12 -19.74
C GLN A 40 -7.40 -27.52 -20.54
N LEU A 41 -8.11 -26.53 -19.98
CA LEU A 41 -9.19 -25.84 -20.68
C LEU A 41 -8.64 -24.94 -21.79
N ASP A 42 -9.55 -24.49 -22.65
CA ASP A 42 -9.20 -23.44 -23.60
C ASP A 42 -8.70 -22.19 -22.86
N PHE A 43 -7.85 -21.42 -23.54
CA PHE A 43 -7.17 -20.28 -22.92
C PHE A 43 -8.16 -19.29 -22.29
N GLU A 44 -9.25 -18.95 -22.98
CA GLU A 44 -10.21 -17.97 -22.49
C GLU A 44 -10.90 -18.43 -21.20
N GLU A 45 -11.27 -19.71 -21.13
CA GLU A 45 -11.91 -20.30 -19.95
C GLU A 45 -10.93 -20.41 -18.79
N SER A 46 -9.73 -20.98 -19.03
CA SER A 46 -8.71 -21.15 -17.99
C SER A 46 -8.23 -19.81 -17.43
N PHE A 47 -8.01 -18.81 -18.28
CA PHE A 47 -7.58 -17.48 -17.88
C PHE A 47 -8.65 -16.76 -17.06
N GLU A 48 -9.93 -16.89 -17.41
CA GLU A 48 -10.99 -16.31 -16.60
C GLU A 48 -11.05 -16.93 -15.20
N LEU A 49 -10.96 -18.26 -15.10
CA LEU A 49 -10.97 -18.96 -13.81
C LEU A 49 -9.76 -18.52 -12.97
N LEU A 50 -8.58 -18.39 -13.59
CA LEU A 50 -7.37 -17.90 -12.92
C LEU A 50 -7.55 -16.47 -12.39
N VAL A 51 -8.04 -15.54 -13.22
CA VAL A 51 -8.29 -14.15 -12.81
C VAL A 51 -9.29 -14.09 -11.66
N THR A 52 -10.37 -14.87 -11.73
CA THR A 52 -11.42 -14.90 -10.71
C THR A 52 -10.88 -15.51 -9.41
N TYR A 53 -10.06 -16.55 -9.50
CA TYR A 53 -9.37 -17.15 -8.38
C TYR A 53 -8.43 -16.17 -7.68
N VAL A 54 -7.56 -15.49 -8.43
CA VAL A 54 -6.64 -14.48 -7.89
C VAL A 54 -7.41 -13.34 -7.24
N ASN A 55 -8.49 -12.87 -7.86
CA ASN A 55 -9.36 -11.88 -7.25
C ASN A 55 -9.97 -12.37 -5.94
N ALA A 56 -10.47 -13.60 -5.89
CA ALA A 56 -11.05 -14.17 -4.66
C ALA A 56 -10.00 -14.29 -3.54
N LEU A 57 -8.75 -14.67 -3.86
CA LEU A 57 -7.65 -14.69 -2.89
C LEU A 57 -7.41 -13.30 -2.29
N PHE A 58 -7.50 -12.24 -3.10
CA PHE A 58 -7.39 -10.87 -2.64
C PHE A 58 -8.53 -10.51 -1.67
N GLU A 59 -9.78 -10.75 -2.06
CA GLU A 59 -10.96 -10.37 -1.28
C GLU A 59 -11.05 -11.09 0.08
N VAL A 60 -10.58 -12.35 0.15
CA VAL A 60 -10.53 -13.11 1.42
C VAL A 60 -9.31 -12.73 2.28
N GLY A 61 -8.38 -11.92 1.75
CA GLY A 61 -7.18 -11.49 2.46
C GLY A 61 -6.07 -12.55 2.48
N ALA A 62 -6.11 -13.54 1.58
CA ALA A 62 -5.07 -14.56 1.42
C ALA A 62 -3.84 -14.00 0.68
N TYR A 63 -3.27 -12.90 1.19
CA TYR A 63 -2.28 -12.07 0.50
C TYR A 63 -1.00 -12.82 0.12
N GLN A 64 -0.57 -13.80 0.93
CA GLN A 64 0.59 -14.63 0.60
C GLN A 64 0.36 -15.39 -0.71
N LYS A 65 -0.77 -16.09 -0.81
CA LYS A 65 -1.10 -16.91 -1.99
C LYS A 65 -1.46 -16.02 -3.18
N HIS A 66 -2.14 -14.90 -2.93
CA HIS A 66 -2.38 -13.89 -3.96
C HIS A 66 -1.07 -13.41 -4.59
N LEU A 67 -0.03 -13.12 -3.80
CA LEU A 67 1.26 -12.63 -4.34
C LEU A 67 1.97 -13.68 -5.22
N LEU A 68 1.76 -14.97 -4.95
CA LEU A 68 2.31 -16.03 -5.79
C LEU A 68 1.58 -16.13 -7.13
N MET A 69 0.25 -15.94 -7.13
CA MET A 69 -0.60 -16.18 -8.30
C MET A 69 -0.84 -14.94 -9.16
N VAL A 70 -0.76 -13.74 -8.58
CA VAL A 70 -0.97 -12.48 -9.32
C VAL A 70 0.08 -12.27 -10.40
N ASP A 71 1.30 -12.75 -10.19
CA ASP A 71 2.38 -12.63 -11.16
C ASP A 71 2.13 -13.48 -12.40
N VAL A 72 1.55 -14.68 -12.22
CA VAL A 72 1.10 -15.53 -13.33
C VAL A 72 0.06 -14.81 -14.18
N VAL A 73 -0.90 -14.11 -13.56
CA VAL A 73 -1.91 -13.32 -14.29
C VAL A 73 -1.26 -12.16 -15.04
N ILE A 74 -0.36 -11.41 -14.39
CA ILE A 74 0.32 -10.26 -14.99
C ILE A 74 1.15 -10.69 -16.21
N GLU A 75 1.94 -11.77 -16.07
CA GLU A 75 2.73 -12.34 -17.16
C GLU A 75 1.84 -12.77 -18.33
N THR A 76 0.76 -13.51 -18.03
CA THR A 76 -0.19 -13.97 -19.05
C THR A 76 -0.82 -12.81 -19.82
N VAL A 77 -1.17 -11.71 -19.13
CA VAL A 77 -1.74 -10.51 -19.76
C VAL A 77 -0.73 -9.81 -20.68
N ILE A 78 0.54 -9.74 -20.27
CA ILE A 78 1.63 -9.18 -21.09
C ILE A 78 1.84 -10.03 -22.33
N ASP A 79 2.03 -11.35 -22.16
CA ASP A 79 2.37 -12.28 -23.24
C ASP A 79 1.27 -12.34 -24.31
N GLN A 80 0.02 -12.32 -23.88
CA GLN A 80 -1.14 -12.37 -24.77
C GLN A 80 -1.59 -10.97 -25.21
N SER A 81 -0.89 -9.90 -24.79
CA SER A 81 -1.20 -8.50 -25.11
C SER A 81 -2.67 -8.12 -24.83
N ILE A 82 -3.23 -8.62 -23.73
CA ILE A 82 -4.64 -8.42 -23.37
C ILE A 82 -4.77 -7.02 -22.76
N GLY A 83 -5.05 -6.02 -23.60
CA GLY A 83 -5.19 -4.62 -23.14
C GLY A 83 -6.44 -4.39 -22.29
N LEU A 84 -7.58 -4.98 -22.68
CA LEU A 84 -8.86 -4.87 -21.99
C LEU A 84 -9.49 -6.26 -21.92
N PHE A 85 -9.83 -6.72 -20.73
CA PHE A 85 -10.61 -7.94 -20.54
C PHE A 85 -11.91 -7.56 -19.84
N ARG A 86 -13.04 -7.82 -20.48
CA ARG A 86 -14.37 -7.39 -20.02
C ARG A 86 -14.51 -5.89 -19.78
N GLY A 87 -13.77 -5.07 -20.55
CA GLY A 87 -13.80 -3.62 -20.42
C GLY A 87 -13.00 -3.06 -19.24
N GLU A 88 -12.35 -3.91 -18.44
CA GLU A 88 -11.41 -3.50 -17.40
C GLU A 88 -9.97 -3.72 -17.87
N ASP A 89 -9.10 -2.80 -17.46
CA ASP A 89 -7.67 -2.97 -17.60
C ASP A 89 -7.16 -3.89 -16.48
N ILE A 90 -7.16 -5.20 -16.77
CA ILE A 90 -6.72 -6.23 -15.82
C ILE A 90 -5.29 -5.98 -15.36
N PHE A 91 -4.42 -5.54 -16.26
CA PHE A 91 -3.02 -5.32 -15.93
C PHE A 91 -2.88 -4.30 -14.80
N HIS A 92 -3.55 -3.15 -14.92
CA HIS A 92 -3.53 -2.12 -13.87
C HIS A 92 -4.19 -2.61 -12.58
N LYS A 93 -5.34 -3.27 -12.68
CA LYS A 93 -6.05 -3.84 -11.52
C LYS A 93 -5.20 -4.84 -10.76
N MET A 94 -4.50 -5.73 -11.45
CA MET A 94 -3.65 -6.76 -10.85
C MET A 94 -2.40 -6.14 -10.22
N LEU A 95 -1.74 -5.17 -10.86
CA LEU A 95 -0.64 -4.44 -10.25
C LEU A 95 -1.06 -3.68 -8.99
N PHE A 96 -2.22 -3.01 -9.04
CA PHE A 96 -2.75 -2.29 -7.88
C PHE A 96 -3.04 -3.24 -6.73
N ARG A 97 -3.69 -4.38 -6.99
CA ARG A 97 -3.96 -5.43 -6.00
C ARG A 97 -2.67 -6.08 -5.48
N LYS A 98 -1.66 -6.30 -6.33
CA LYS A 98 -0.33 -6.76 -5.91
C LYS A 98 0.30 -5.79 -4.89
N ALA A 99 0.28 -4.49 -5.19
CA ALA A 99 0.75 -3.47 -4.25
C ALA A 99 -0.05 -3.46 -2.93
N ALA A 100 -1.36 -3.67 -3.00
CA ALA A 100 -2.23 -3.77 -1.81
C ALA A 100 -1.90 -5.01 -0.96
N SER A 101 -1.70 -6.17 -1.58
CA SER A 101 -1.27 -7.39 -0.90
C SER A 101 0.09 -7.23 -0.21
N LEU A 102 1.06 -6.58 -0.87
CA LEU A 102 2.37 -6.25 -0.27
C LEU A 102 2.22 -5.29 0.92
N TYR A 103 1.39 -4.26 0.79
CA TYR A 103 1.12 -3.29 1.86
C TYR A 103 0.49 -3.97 3.09
N ASN A 104 -0.49 -4.86 2.89
CA ASN A 104 -1.14 -5.58 3.98
C ASN A 104 -0.20 -6.57 4.68
N ARG A 105 0.87 -7.01 4.01
CA ARG A 105 1.95 -7.80 4.59
C ARG A 105 3.09 -6.96 5.20
N MET A 106 2.92 -5.64 5.28
CA MET A 106 3.93 -4.69 5.76
C MET A 106 5.21 -4.62 4.90
N GLU A 107 5.16 -5.17 3.67
CA GLU A 107 6.26 -5.12 2.71
C GLU A 107 6.25 -3.79 1.93
N TYR A 108 6.30 -2.68 2.66
CA TYR A 108 6.05 -1.33 2.13
C TYR A 108 7.02 -0.92 1.02
N LYS A 109 8.29 -1.37 1.07
CA LYS A 109 9.28 -1.04 0.03
C LYS A 109 8.92 -1.65 -1.32
N GLN A 110 8.44 -2.89 -1.31
CA GLN A 110 8.02 -3.56 -2.53
C GLN A 110 6.71 -2.95 -3.05
N ALA A 111 5.77 -2.64 -2.15
CA ALA A 111 4.54 -1.95 -2.51
C ALA A 111 4.83 -0.57 -3.16
N GLU A 112 5.79 0.20 -2.61
CA GLU A 112 6.24 1.46 -3.19
C GLU A 112 6.78 1.29 -4.61
N TYR A 113 7.59 0.26 -4.84
CA TYR A 113 8.15 -0.02 -6.17
C TYR A 113 7.04 -0.25 -7.21
N ILE A 114 6.10 -1.15 -6.90
CA ILE A 114 4.99 -1.47 -7.80
C ILE A 114 4.12 -0.24 -8.07
N LEU A 115 3.81 0.56 -7.04
CA LEU A 115 3.01 1.78 -7.22
C LEU A 115 3.71 2.83 -8.06
N LYS A 116 5.04 2.96 -7.96
CA LYS A 116 5.81 3.86 -8.81
C LYS A 116 5.79 3.44 -10.28
N GLU A 117 5.92 2.15 -10.56
CA GLU A 117 5.80 1.65 -11.94
C GLU A 117 4.38 1.86 -12.47
N LEU A 118 3.34 1.57 -11.67
CA LEU A 118 1.96 1.82 -12.04
C LEU A 118 1.70 3.31 -12.40
N ILE A 119 2.22 4.24 -11.60
CA ILE A 119 2.10 5.69 -11.88
C ILE A 119 2.87 6.09 -13.15
N ARG A 120 3.99 5.44 -13.48
CA ARG A 120 4.70 5.70 -14.75
C ARG A 120 3.88 5.26 -15.95
N ILE A 121 3.19 4.12 -15.83
CA ILE A 121 2.35 3.56 -16.89
C ILE A 121 1.08 4.41 -17.05
N ALA A 122 0.36 4.69 -15.96
CA ALA A 122 -0.87 5.48 -15.93
C ALA A 122 -0.81 6.66 -14.93
N PRO A 123 -0.11 7.76 -15.28
CA PRO A 123 0.03 8.92 -14.38
C PRO A 123 -1.28 9.71 -14.17
N GLY A 124 -2.33 9.39 -14.94
CA GLY A 124 -3.67 9.96 -14.79
C GLY A 124 -4.47 9.35 -13.65
N GLU A 125 -4.11 8.14 -13.20
CA GLU A 125 -4.82 7.41 -12.15
C GLU A 125 -4.50 7.99 -10.77
N THR A 126 -5.47 8.62 -10.14
CA THR A 126 -5.29 9.27 -8.82
C THR A 126 -5.14 8.26 -7.69
N ASP A 127 -5.73 7.08 -7.84
CA ASP A 127 -5.81 6.07 -6.79
C ASP A 127 -4.43 5.49 -6.47
N ALA A 128 -3.63 5.20 -7.51
CA ALA A 128 -2.24 4.77 -7.37
C ALA A 128 -1.39 5.82 -6.62
N ALA A 129 -1.58 7.12 -6.91
CA ALA A 129 -0.86 8.20 -6.24
C ALA A 129 -1.27 8.35 -4.77
N LEU A 130 -2.58 8.30 -4.48
CA LEU A 130 -3.09 8.33 -3.10
C LEU A 130 -2.60 7.14 -2.30
N PHE A 131 -2.57 5.96 -2.92
CA PHE A 131 -2.08 4.77 -2.27
C PHE A 131 -0.56 4.84 -2.02
N LEU A 132 0.22 5.40 -2.95
CA LEU A 132 1.64 5.65 -2.74
C LEU A 132 1.88 6.60 -1.55
N LYS A 133 1.08 7.67 -1.39
CA LYS A 133 1.14 8.56 -0.22
C LYS A 133 0.89 7.78 1.08
N LYS A 134 -0.12 6.90 1.10
CA LYS A 134 -0.44 6.05 2.25
C LYS A 134 0.70 5.09 2.57
N CYS A 135 1.30 4.46 1.55
CA CYS A 135 2.44 3.55 1.69
C CYS A 135 3.66 4.26 2.29
N LEU A 136 4.06 5.40 1.72
CA LEU A 136 5.22 6.16 2.19
C LEU A 136 5.04 6.76 3.59
N ARG A 137 3.81 7.08 4.00
CA ARG A 137 3.52 7.52 5.37
C ARG A 137 3.74 6.42 6.40
N LYS A 138 3.57 5.14 6.03
CA LYS A 138 3.84 3.99 6.90
C LYS A 138 5.31 3.62 6.96
N GLN A 139 6.11 4.04 5.97
CA GLN A 139 7.55 3.92 6.02
C GLN A 139 8.12 5.00 6.96
N GLU A 140 8.34 4.64 8.22
CA GLU A 140 8.93 5.55 9.20
C GLU A 140 10.43 5.74 8.90
N PRO A 141 10.89 6.95 8.55
CA PRO A 141 12.30 7.20 8.32
C PRO A 141 13.06 7.22 9.65
N PRO A 142 14.39 6.96 9.63
CA PRO A 142 15.21 6.95 10.85
C PRO A 142 15.16 8.29 11.61
N PHE A 143 15.02 9.42 10.92
CA PHE A 143 14.86 10.73 11.55
C PHE A 143 13.59 10.84 12.40
N LEU A 144 12.48 10.20 12.01
CA LEU A 144 11.25 10.22 12.78
C LEU A 144 11.42 9.43 14.08
N ASN A 145 12.13 8.30 14.03
CA ASN A 145 12.46 7.52 15.24
C ASN A 145 13.37 8.30 16.18
N LEU A 146 14.35 9.04 15.64
CA LEU A 146 15.19 9.95 16.44
C LEU A 146 14.34 11.05 17.10
N ALA A 147 13.44 11.69 16.36
CA ALA A 147 12.56 12.73 16.90
C ALA A 147 11.65 12.18 18.02
N LYS A 148 11.08 10.98 17.85
CA LYS A 148 10.31 10.28 18.89
C LYS A 148 11.17 10.02 20.14
N ALA A 149 12.38 9.50 19.96
CA ALA A 149 13.30 9.22 21.07
C ALA A 149 13.70 10.49 21.84
N CYS A 150 14.05 11.57 21.14
CA CYS A 150 14.33 12.87 21.76
C CYS A 150 13.13 13.40 22.54
N SER A 151 11.92 13.27 22.00
CA SER A 151 10.69 13.69 22.68
C SER A 151 10.45 12.91 23.96
N ILE A 152 10.63 11.58 23.93
CA ILE A 152 10.55 10.72 25.13
C ILE A 152 11.59 11.15 26.17
N LEU A 153 12.82 11.42 25.76
CA LEU A 153 13.88 11.89 26.66
C LEU A 153 13.48 13.20 27.34
N PHE A 154 12.97 14.19 26.59
CA PHE A 154 12.52 15.45 27.16
C PHE A 154 11.36 15.27 28.15
N PHE A 155 10.39 14.39 27.85
CA PHE A 155 9.31 14.09 28.79
C PHE A 155 9.80 13.39 30.05
N MET A 156 10.75 12.46 29.92
CA MET A 156 11.37 11.79 31.07
C MET A 156 12.19 12.77 31.93
N LEU A 157 12.92 13.69 31.30
CA LEU A 157 13.68 14.73 31.98
C LEU A 157 12.76 15.72 32.69
N ALA A 158 11.63 16.11 32.06
CA ALA A 158 10.61 16.93 32.71
C ALA A 158 10.00 16.24 33.94
N ALA A 159 9.68 14.95 33.84
CA ALA A 159 9.17 14.15 34.96
C ALA A 159 10.18 14.04 36.12
N PHE A 160 11.47 13.92 35.79
CA PHE A 160 12.54 13.92 36.78
C PHE A 160 12.67 15.28 37.50
N ILE A 161 12.60 16.39 36.76
CA ILE A 161 12.61 17.74 37.35
C ILE A 161 11.40 17.95 38.26
N ILE A 162 10.21 17.49 37.87
CA ILE A 162 9.01 17.56 38.74
C ILE A 162 9.25 16.84 40.06
N SER A 163 9.82 15.63 40.00
CA SER A 163 10.12 14.84 41.19
C SER A 163 11.09 15.57 42.12
N LEU A 164 12.14 16.20 41.57
CA LEU A 164 13.09 17.01 42.34
C LEU A 164 12.46 18.28 42.91
N GLU A 165 11.59 18.94 42.14
CA GLU A 165 10.89 20.15 42.57
C GLU A 165 10.04 19.87 43.82
N VAL A 166 9.25 18.79 43.79
CA VAL A 166 8.35 18.41 44.88
C VAL A 166 9.12 17.96 46.12
N LEU A 167 10.19 17.17 45.94
CA LEU A 167 10.89 16.56 47.06
C LEU A 167 11.93 17.48 47.72
N PHE A 168 12.58 18.36 46.94
CA PHE A 168 13.67 19.21 47.44
C PHE A 168 13.41 20.72 47.29
N VAL A 169 12.93 21.20 46.14
CA VAL A 169 12.87 22.66 45.90
C VAL A 169 11.73 23.30 46.70
N ARG A 170 10.54 22.69 46.73
CA ARG A 170 9.40 23.23 47.49
C ARG A 170 9.63 23.28 49.01
N PRO A 171 10.23 22.25 49.65
CA PRO A 171 10.49 22.30 51.09
C PRO A 171 11.66 23.23 51.48
N PHE A 172 12.74 23.26 50.69
CA PHE A 172 13.99 23.91 51.11
C PHE A 172 14.28 25.25 50.41
N TYR A 173 13.71 25.50 49.23
CA TYR A 173 14.13 26.57 48.31
C TYR A 173 12.94 27.29 47.66
N LYS A 174 12.01 27.81 48.47
CA LYS A 174 10.78 28.49 47.99
C LYS A 174 11.01 29.59 46.95
N MET A 175 12.14 30.31 47.01
CA MET A 175 12.47 31.39 46.07
C MET A 175 12.73 30.90 44.63
N TYR A 176 13.11 29.63 44.45
CA TYR A 176 13.46 29.06 43.14
C TYR A 176 12.31 28.28 42.49
N VAL A 177 11.15 28.17 43.16
CA VAL A 177 10.01 27.38 42.68
C VAL A 177 9.53 27.87 41.31
N ASP A 178 9.35 29.19 41.15
CA ASP A 178 8.85 29.78 39.90
C ASP A 178 9.82 29.55 38.72
N LEU A 179 11.13 29.59 38.99
CA LEU A 179 12.16 29.36 37.97
C LEU A 179 12.19 27.89 37.52
N VAL A 180 12.09 26.95 38.47
CA VAL A 180 12.02 25.51 38.15
C VAL A 180 10.73 25.19 37.39
N GLU A 181 9.60 25.77 37.79
CA GLU A 181 8.34 25.64 37.08
C GLU A 181 8.41 26.15 35.63
N ALA A 182 9.04 27.31 35.41
CA ALA A 182 9.26 27.83 34.05
C ALA A 182 10.13 26.88 33.20
N THR A 183 11.23 26.36 33.75
CA THR A 183 12.11 25.43 33.01
C THR A 183 11.38 24.14 32.63
N ARG A 184 10.56 23.58 33.52
CA ARG A 184 9.72 22.40 33.27
C ARG A 184 8.77 22.63 32.10
N ILE A 185 8.08 23.77 32.09
CA ILE A 185 7.14 24.12 31.01
C ILE A 185 7.88 24.22 29.67
N ILE A 186 9.05 24.87 29.65
CA ILE A 186 9.87 24.99 28.44
C ILE A 186 10.30 23.63 27.92
N ILE A 187 10.79 22.74 28.79
CA ILE A 187 11.23 21.39 28.40
C ILE A 187 10.06 20.57 27.85
N PHE A 188 8.88 20.68 28.47
CA PHE A 188 7.68 20.00 27.99
C PHE A 188 7.23 20.53 26.62
N LEU A 189 7.24 21.85 26.42
CA LEU A 189 6.92 22.48 25.14
C LEU A 189 7.91 22.07 24.03
N ILE A 190 9.20 22.02 24.34
CA ILE A 190 10.23 21.55 23.40
C ILE A 190 9.97 20.08 23.00
N GLY A 191 9.66 19.21 23.97
CA GLY A 191 9.30 17.81 23.70
C GLY A 191 8.10 17.69 22.75
N TRP A 192 7.06 18.49 22.96
CA TRP A 192 5.90 18.56 22.06
C TRP A 192 6.25 19.09 20.67
N LEU A 193 7.04 20.15 20.57
CA LEU A 193 7.46 20.74 19.31
C LEU A 193 8.30 19.78 18.47
N VAL A 194 9.23 19.04 19.09
CA VAL A 194 10.04 18.03 18.40
C VAL A 194 9.17 16.91 17.86
N LEU A 195 8.21 16.42 18.66
CA LEU A 195 7.31 15.33 18.25
C LEU A 195 6.38 15.75 17.11
N LEU A 196 5.62 16.84 17.31
CA LEU A 196 4.67 17.35 16.32
C LEU A 196 5.37 17.83 15.07
N GLY A 197 6.51 18.52 15.21
CA GLY A 197 7.34 18.96 14.11
C GLY A 197 7.84 17.78 13.27
N GLY A 198 8.36 16.72 13.90
CA GLY A 198 8.82 15.52 13.21
C GLY A 198 7.73 14.84 12.38
N ILE A 199 6.55 14.64 12.96
CA ILE A 199 5.40 14.01 12.29
C ILE A 199 4.89 14.89 11.13
N THR A 200 4.75 16.19 11.37
CA THR A 200 4.21 17.13 10.38
C THR A 200 5.15 17.28 9.20
N LEU A 201 6.46 17.45 9.46
CA LEU A 201 7.48 17.53 8.41
C LEU A 201 7.54 16.25 7.58
N HIS A 202 7.41 15.08 8.20
CA HIS A 202 7.37 13.81 7.47
C HIS A 202 6.16 13.75 6.53
N ARG A 203 4.97 14.08 7.03
CA ARG A 203 3.73 14.07 6.22
C ARG A 203 3.83 15.02 5.02
N LEU A 204 4.32 16.24 5.23
CA LEU A 204 4.50 17.23 4.16
C LEU A 204 5.58 16.82 3.15
N ARG A 205 6.69 16.25 3.61
CA ARG A 205 7.75 15.74 2.71
C ARG A 205 7.23 14.60 1.83
N VAL A 206 6.43 13.69 2.39
CA VAL A 206 5.83 12.59 1.61
C VAL A 206 4.86 13.13 0.56
N GLU A 207 3.99 14.07 0.92
CA GLU A 207 3.06 14.69 -0.03
C GLU A 207 3.81 15.35 -1.19
N ARG A 208 4.77 16.23 -0.87
CA ARG A 208 5.59 16.91 -1.89
C ARG A 208 6.33 15.91 -2.79
N LYS A 209 6.92 14.87 -2.22
CA LYS A 209 7.67 13.86 -2.97
C LYS A 209 6.78 13.10 -3.96
N VAL A 210 5.57 12.72 -3.55
CA VAL A 210 4.64 12.01 -4.45
C VAL A 210 4.09 12.95 -5.51
N ASP A 211 3.69 14.17 -5.15
CA ASP A 211 3.13 15.13 -6.11
C ASP A 211 4.16 15.55 -7.16
N GLN A 212 5.42 15.72 -6.75
CA GLN A 212 6.54 15.92 -7.68
C GLN A 212 6.74 14.70 -8.59
N PHE A 213 6.70 13.48 -8.06
CA PHE A 213 6.86 12.28 -8.88
C PHE A 213 5.73 12.12 -9.91
N VAL A 214 4.49 12.34 -9.51
CA VAL A 214 3.31 12.24 -10.39
C VAL A 214 3.34 13.34 -11.46
N SER A 215 3.68 14.58 -11.10
CA SER A 215 3.78 15.68 -12.07
C SER A 215 4.87 15.41 -13.12
N VAL A 216 6.05 14.94 -12.71
CA VAL A 216 7.12 14.53 -13.64
C VAL A 216 6.65 13.41 -14.58
N ALA A 217 5.96 12.40 -14.06
CA ALA A 217 5.41 11.31 -14.86
C ALA A 217 4.36 11.80 -15.88
N ARG A 218 3.48 12.74 -15.49
CA ARG A 218 2.48 13.36 -16.38
C ARG A 218 3.13 14.18 -17.50
N ILE A 219 4.15 14.97 -17.17
CA ILE A 219 4.88 15.79 -18.16
C ILE A 219 5.58 14.89 -19.18
N LYS A 220 6.25 13.83 -18.73
CA LYS A 220 6.94 12.89 -19.64
C LYS A 220 5.97 12.22 -20.61
N LYS A 221 4.76 11.84 -20.14
CA LYS A 221 3.75 11.17 -20.98
C LYS A 221 3.07 12.13 -21.98
N THR A 222 2.87 13.40 -21.59
CA THR A 222 2.29 14.43 -22.48
C THR A 222 3.31 14.90 -23.53
N GLY A 223 4.57 15.08 -23.16
CA GLY A 223 5.65 15.39 -24.10
C GLY A 223 5.85 14.31 -25.17
N ASN A 224 5.76 13.02 -24.80
CA ASN A 224 5.89 11.92 -25.76
C ASN A 224 4.73 11.82 -26.76
N ARG A 225 3.54 12.33 -26.42
CA ARG A 225 2.35 12.31 -27.30
C ARG A 225 2.34 13.41 -28.36
N HIS A 226 3.25 14.39 -28.28
CA HIS A 226 3.38 15.45 -29.30
C HIS A 226 4.55 15.19 -30.27
N SER A 227 5.32 14.13 -30.03
CA SER A 227 6.47 13.70 -30.84
C SER A 227 6.22 12.39 -31.59
N SER A 228 4.97 11.94 -31.70
CA SER A 228 4.52 10.76 -32.45
C SER A 228 3.28 11.14 -33.25
#